data_AF-A0A3M1VST6-F1
#
_entry.id   AF-A0A3M1VST6-F1
#
_cell.length_a   1.000
_cell.length_b   1.000
_cell.length_c   1.000
_cell.angle_alpha   90.00
_cell.angle_beta   90.00
_cell.angle_gamma   90.00
#
_symmetry.space_group_name_H-M   'P 1'
#
loop_
_entity.id
_entity.type
_entity.pdbx_description
1 polymer ?
#
loop_
_entity_poly.entity_id
_entity_poly.type
_entity_poly.pdbx_seq_one_letter_code
_entity_poly.pdbx_strand_id
1 'polypeptide(L)'
;ELGLIPPQFNYEKQMIDFYLTQIAGYYDPEKKHFIMASWMPAIMQQPIAVHELTHALQDQYYDLENYLNQKKQTTDQSLARSALIEGDATAVMLDYTRQLAGQKSIARDADVSSFMLQNVMGVSMLAGSAGVPRSMQMLMLFPYTSGLRYVHALLKKGGFSEVDKAFRRAPRSCEEILHPEKFFLSKQDFQAVTKEELTSMVAKGYTRSYYDSLGEFVISLVLNGNGIDQSLASKAAAGWGGDGIALFENEETKQKLIIWKTLWDSSKDRQEFFGALKSGLLKRYPKYEVQSSTDSLSLSSTVRTIELKAVNNEVLLKILIKES
;
A
#
# COMPACT_ATOMS: atom_id res chain seq x y z
N GLU A 1 -1.55 1.95 16.11
CA GLU A 1 -2.63 2.95 16.35
C GLU A 1 -3.74 2.92 15.32
N LEU A 2 -3.44 2.94 14.02
CA LEU A 2 -4.45 2.96 12.94
C LEU A 2 -5.19 1.63 12.70
N GLY A 3 -4.90 0.57 13.45
CA GLY A 3 -5.57 -0.73 13.31
C GLY A 3 -5.01 -1.66 12.23
N LEU A 4 -3.91 -1.29 11.58
CA LEU A 4 -3.24 -2.15 10.59
C LEU A 4 -2.63 -3.41 11.20
N ILE A 5 -1.92 -3.28 12.32
CA ILE A 5 -1.20 -4.40 12.96
C ILE A 5 -1.72 -4.57 14.40
N PRO A 6 -2.03 -5.80 14.83
CA PRO A 6 -2.41 -6.07 16.22
C PRO A 6 -1.28 -5.69 17.20
N PRO A 7 -1.57 -5.09 18.36
CA PRO A 7 -0.54 -4.68 19.33
C PRO A 7 0.38 -5.83 19.80
N GLN A 8 -0.15 -7.04 19.86
CA GLN A 8 0.56 -8.25 20.30
C GLN A 8 1.36 -8.96 19.19
N PHE A 9 1.36 -8.42 17.97
CA PHE A 9 2.12 -9.00 16.85
C PHE A 9 3.61 -8.70 17.02
N ASN A 10 4.45 -9.75 17.07
CA ASN A 10 5.90 -9.59 17.07
C ASN A 10 6.36 -9.35 15.63
N TYR A 11 6.41 -8.08 15.26
CA TYR A 11 6.67 -7.65 13.89
C TYR A 11 7.95 -8.26 13.32
N GLU A 12 9.08 -8.11 14.01
CA GLU A 12 10.38 -8.54 13.51
C GLU A 12 10.41 -10.06 13.29
N LYS A 13 10.11 -10.84 14.33
CA LYS A 13 10.18 -12.30 14.25
C LYS A 13 9.22 -12.84 13.21
N GLN A 14 7.96 -12.41 13.24
CA GLN A 14 6.93 -12.97 12.37
C GLN A 14 7.11 -12.56 10.91
N MET A 15 7.70 -11.39 10.64
CA MET A 15 8.08 -11.01 9.28
C MET A 15 9.28 -11.81 8.78
N ILE A 16 10.31 -12.02 9.60
CA ILE A 16 11.45 -12.87 9.23
C ILE A 16 10.96 -14.29 8.92
N ASP A 17 10.18 -14.89 9.81
CA ASP A 17 9.61 -16.23 9.63
C ASP A 17 8.78 -16.28 8.33
N PHE A 18 7.95 -15.27 8.08
CA PHE A 18 7.15 -15.20 6.86
C PHE A 18 8.02 -15.11 5.60
N TYR A 19 8.98 -14.18 5.53
CA TYR A 19 9.86 -14.04 4.37
C TYR A 19 10.66 -15.32 4.11
N LEU A 20 11.23 -15.94 5.14
CA LEU A 20 11.99 -17.20 4.99
C LEU A 20 11.13 -18.34 4.41
N THR A 21 9.83 -18.37 4.69
CA THR A 21 8.92 -19.37 4.13
C THR A 21 8.44 -19.08 2.71
N GLN A 22 8.57 -17.84 2.23
CA GLN A 22 8.06 -17.42 0.92
C GLN A 22 9.15 -17.26 -0.16
N ILE A 23 10.44 -17.23 0.21
CA ILE A 23 11.53 -17.06 -0.75
C ILE A 23 11.76 -18.38 -1.51
N ALA A 24 11.08 -18.49 -2.66
CA ALA A 24 11.37 -19.49 -3.68
C ALA A 24 12.54 -19.05 -4.58
N GLY A 25 12.69 -17.73 -4.75
CA GLY A 25 13.83 -17.08 -5.40
C GLY A 25 13.83 -15.59 -5.06
N TYR A 26 14.96 -14.93 -5.29
CA TYR A 26 15.05 -13.47 -5.26
C TYR A 26 16.28 -12.98 -6.03
N TYR A 27 16.16 -11.83 -6.68
CA TYR A 27 17.27 -11.04 -7.20
C TYR A 27 17.79 -10.05 -6.15
N ASP A 28 19.10 -10.03 -5.93
CA ASP A 28 19.79 -9.06 -5.08
C ASP A 28 20.36 -7.95 -5.97
N PRO A 29 19.79 -6.73 -5.95
CA PRO A 29 20.29 -5.62 -6.74
C PRO A 29 21.65 -5.12 -6.26
N GLU A 30 22.04 -5.27 -5.00
CA GLU A 30 23.37 -4.84 -4.53
C GLU A 30 24.46 -5.81 -5.06
N LYS A 31 24.19 -7.12 -4.97
CA LYS A 31 25.16 -8.17 -5.37
C LYS A 31 25.06 -8.59 -6.83
N LYS A 32 24.06 -8.10 -7.57
CA LYS A 32 23.78 -8.41 -8.98
C LYS A 32 23.70 -9.91 -9.28
N HIS A 33 23.16 -10.70 -8.36
CA HIS A 33 22.87 -12.12 -8.57
C HIS A 33 21.42 -12.42 -8.22
N PHE A 34 20.87 -13.51 -8.75
CA PHE A 34 19.64 -14.09 -8.20
C PHE A 34 19.95 -15.41 -7.52
N ILE A 35 19.17 -15.72 -6.50
CA ILE A 35 19.25 -16.94 -5.71
C ILE A 35 17.95 -17.71 -5.93
N MET A 36 18.06 -19.03 -6.03
CA MET A 36 16.93 -19.94 -6.24
C MET A 36 16.94 -21.03 -5.17
N ALA A 37 15.75 -21.35 -4.65
CA ALA A 37 15.55 -22.47 -3.75
C ALA A 37 15.86 -23.81 -4.45
N SER A 38 16.89 -24.51 -4.00
CA SER A 38 17.32 -25.78 -4.60
C SER A 38 16.36 -26.95 -4.34
N TRP A 39 15.43 -26.81 -3.38
CA TRP A 39 14.50 -27.87 -2.98
C TRP A 39 13.28 -27.99 -3.89
N MET A 40 13.08 -27.06 -4.83
CA MET A 40 11.93 -27.05 -5.73
C MET A 40 12.15 -27.92 -6.99
N PRO A 41 11.10 -28.54 -7.56
CA PRO A 41 11.20 -29.16 -8.87
C PRO A 41 11.60 -28.16 -9.96
N ALA A 42 12.46 -28.56 -10.90
CA ALA A 42 12.98 -27.68 -11.96
C ALA A 42 11.87 -27.00 -12.79
N ILE A 43 10.77 -27.70 -13.05
CA ILE A 43 9.61 -27.16 -13.77
C ILE A 43 8.95 -25.96 -13.06
N MET A 44 9.04 -25.90 -11.73
CA MET A 44 8.56 -24.77 -10.94
C MET A 44 9.62 -23.67 -10.79
N GLN A 45 10.91 -24.03 -10.84
CA GLN A 45 12.01 -23.06 -10.77
C GLN A 45 12.05 -22.17 -12.02
N GLN A 46 11.73 -22.72 -13.19
CA GLN A 46 11.92 -22.01 -14.46
C GLN A 46 11.06 -20.73 -14.60
N PRO A 47 9.75 -20.72 -14.30
CA PRO A 47 8.97 -19.47 -14.27
C PRO A 47 9.51 -18.46 -13.26
N ILE A 48 9.91 -18.91 -12.07
CA ILE A 48 10.47 -18.04 -11.02
C ILE A 48 11.80 -17.45 -11.50
N ALA A 49 12.66 -18.24 -12.14
CA ALA A 49 13.91 -17.75 -12.70
C ALA A 49 13.66 -16.65 -13.76
N VAL A 50 12.62 -16.78 -14.58
CA VAL A 50 12.23 -15.73 -15.53
C VAL A 50 11.79 -14.45 -14.80
N HIS A 51 11.04 -14.56 -13.71
CA HIS A 51 10.69 -13.42 -12.84
C HIS A 51 11.95 -12.72 -12.30
N GLU A 52 12.86 -13.48 -11.68
CA GLU A 52 14.09 -12.92 -11.09
C GLU A 52 15.07 -12.35 -12.13
N LEU A 53 15.19 -13.00 -13.30
CA LEU A 53 15.99 -12.46 -14.40
C LEU A 53 15.38 -11.17 -14.98
N THR A 54 14.05 -11.01 -14.88
CA THR A 54 13.40 -9.74 -15.23
C THR A 54 13.80 -8.64 -14.26
N HIS A 55 13.91 -8.91 -12.96
CA HIS A 55 14.47 -7.93 -12.02
C HIS A 55 15.92 -7.56 -12.35
N ALA A 56 16.75 -8.54 -12.75
CA ALA A 56 18.10 -8.25 -13.20
C ALA A 56 18.14 -7.32 -14.42
N LEU A 57 17.21 -7.49 -15.38
CA LEU A 57 17.07 -6.59 -16.51
C LEU A 57 16.57 -5.22 -16.07
N GLN A 58 15.52 -5.14 -15.26
CA GLN A 58 14.99 -3.88 -14.74
C GLN A 58 16.08 -3.07 -14.03
N ASP A 59 16.92 -3.71 -13.23
CA ASP A 59 18.03 -3.07 -12.53
C ASP A 59 19.10 -2.53 -13.47
N GLN A 60 19.45 -3.26 -14.53
CA GLN A 60 20.38 -2.78 -15.55
C GLN A 60 19.92 -1.51 -16.26
N TYR A 61 18.60 -1.33 -16.45
CA TYR A 61 18.05 -0.18 -17.19
C TYR A 61 17.59 0.97 -16.28
N TYR A 62 17.21 0.68 -15.03
CA TYR A 62 16.48 1.64 -14.19
C TYR A 62 17.05 1.86 -12.79
N ASP A 63 18.15 1.17 -12.40
CA ASP A 63 18.80 1.29 -11.08
C ASP A 63 17.79 1.07 -9.94
N LEU A 64 17.45 -0.20 -9.66
CA LEU A 64 16.38 -0.53 -8.73
C LEU A 64 16.67 -0.06 -7.31
N GLU A 65 17.94 0.00 -6.90
CA GLU A 65 18.36 0.50 -5.58
C GLU A 65 17.93 1.97 -5.38
N ASN A 66 18.23 2.83 -6.35
CA ASN A 66 17.79 4.22 -6.27
C ASN A 66 16.29 4.35 -6.56
N TYR A 67 15.73 3.49 -7.42
CA TYR A 67 14.32 3.49 -7.77
C TYR A 67 13.41 3.19 -6.56
N LEU A 68 13.82 2.30 -5.67
CA LEU A 68 13.11 1.86 -4.46
C LEU A 68 13.66 2.49 -3.16
N ASN A 69 14.38 3.61 -3.24
CA ASN A 69 14.99 4.21 -2.07
C ASN A 69 13.94 4.73 -1.06
N GLN A 70 13.64 3.90 -0.06
CA GLN A 70 12.64 4.16 0.98
C GLN A 70 12.95 5.41 1.83
N LYS A 71 14.22 5.85 1.90
CA LYS A 71 14.56 7.09 2.63
C LYS A 71 14.06 8.36 1.92
N LYS A 72 13.74 8.26 0.63
CA LYS A 72 13.29 9.38 -0.22
C LYS A 72 11.79 9.33 -0.51
N GLN A 73 11.10 8.28 -0.11
CA GLN A 73 9.75 7.96 -0.58
C GLN A 73 8.79 7.78 0.59
N THR A 74 7.53 8.12 0.37
CA THR A 74 6.44 7.73 1.27
C THR A 74 6.12 6.24 1.09
N THR A 75 5.35 5.67 2.01
CA THR A 75 4.80 4.32 1.89
C THR A 75 4.02 4.16 0.59
N ASP A 76 3.16 5.13 0.25
CA ASP A 76 2.37 5.12 -0.99
C ASP A 76 3.25 5.07 -2.25
N GLN A 77 4.26 5.95 -2.32
CA GLN A 77 5.20 5.99 -3.45
C GLN A 77 6.01 4.71 -3.58
N SER A 78 6.52 4.20 -2.46
CA SER A 78 7.31 2.97 -2.42
C SER A 78 6.48 1.80 -2.93
N LEU A 79 5.26 1.67 -2.44
CA LEU A 79 4.36 0.58 -2.80
C LEU A 79 3.90 0.67 -4.27
N ALA A 80 3.65 1.87 -4.78
CA ALA A 80 3.31 2.10 -6.18
C ALA A 80 4.45 1.70 -7.13
N ARG A 81 5.68 2.05 -6.77
CA ARG A 81 6.88 1.69 -7.55
C ARG A 81 7.15 0.20 -7.52
N SER A 82 7.06 -0.44 -6.35
CA SER A 82 7.14 -1.89 -6.24
C SER A 82 6.08 -2.57 -7.09
N ALA A 83 4.86 -2.04 -7.18
CA ALA A 83 3.82 -2.62 -8.02
C ALA A 83 4.13 -2.58 -9.52
N LEU A 84 4.78 -1.53 -10.04
CA LEU A 84 5.26 -1.55 -11.42
C LEU A 84 6.33 -2.64 -11.63
N ILE A 85 7.31 -2.72 -10.73
CA ILE A 85 8.43 -3.67 -10.80
C ILE A 85 7.92 -5.12 -10.79
N GLU A 86 7.12 -5.48 -9.78
CA GLU A 86 6.59 -6.82 -9.60
C GLU A 86 5.53 -7.15 -10.65
N GLY A 87 4.73 -6.18 -11.06
CA GLY A 87 3.75 -6.34 -12.12
C GLY A 87 4.38 -6.69 -13.47
N ASP A 88 5.50 -6.04 -13.81
CA ASP A 88 6.25 -6.27 -15.04
C ASP A 88 6.93 -7.65 -15.04
N ALA A 89 7.64 -7.99 -13.96
CA ALA A 89 8.24 -9.32 -13.79
C ALA A 89 7.18 -10.44 -13.84
N THR A 90 6.03 -10.23 -13.19
CA THR A 90 4.91 -11.18 -13.23
C THR A 90 4.35 -11.32 -14.65
N ALA A 91 4.19 -10.21 -15.38
CA ALA A 91 3.70 -10.23 -16.77
C ALA A 91 4.64 -11.02 -17.69
N VAL A 92 5.95 -10.79 -17.59
CA VAL A 92 6.97 -11.51 -18.36
C VAL A 92 6.97 -13.00 -18.03
N MET A 93 6.92 -13.37 -16.74
CA MET A 93 6.81 -14.77 -16.30
C MET A 93 5.55 -15.46 -16.87
N LEU A 94 4.40 -14.78 -16.85
CA LEU A 94 3.16 -15.33 -17.38
C LEU A 94 3.23 -15.51 -18.90
N ASP A 95 3.71 -14.51 -19.64
CA ASP A 95 3.86 -14.60 -21.09
C ASP A 95 4.84 -15.69 -21.51
N TYR A 96 5.93 -15.86 -20.77
CA TYR A 96 6.87 -16.97 -20.97
C TYR A 96 6.18 -18.33 -20.81
N THR A 97 5.43 -18.51 -19.73
CA THR A 97 4.71 -19.76 -19.45
C THR A 97 3.66 -20.05 -20.52
N ARG A 98 2.94 -19.01 -20.98
CA ARG A 98 1.97 -19.11 -22.08
C ARG A 98 2.63 -19.48 -23.39
N GLN A 99 3.79 -18.89 -23.70
CA GLN A 99 4.55 -19.21 -24.90
C GLN A 99 4.96 -20.70 -24.93
N LEU A 100 5.43 -21.25 -23.80
CA LEU A 100 5.74 -22.68 -23.69
C LEU A 100 4.50 -23.57 -23.91
N ALA A 101 3.32 -23.09 -23.51
CA ALA A 101 2.04 -23.77 -23.71
C ALA A 101 1.38 -23.50 -25.08
N GLY A 102 2.04 -22.78 -25.99
CA GLY A 102 1.47 -22.40 -27.29
C GLY A 102 0.29 -21.42 -27.20
N GLN A 103 0.15 -20.70 -26.08
CA GLN A 103 -0.88 -19.70 -25.85
C GLN A 103 -0.42 -18.30 -26.28
N LYS A 104 -1.39 -17.40 -26.50
CA LYS A 104 -1.13 -15.99 -26.82
C LYS A 104 -0.70 -15.22 -25.56
N SER A 105 -0.03 -14.09 -25.77
CA SER A 105 0.35 -13.16 -24.70
C SER A 105 -0.87 -12.65 -23.92
N ILE A 106 -0.70 -12.41 -22.61
CA ILE A 106 -1.67 -11.78 -21.70
C ILE A 106 -2.15 -10.42 -22.20
N ALA A 107 -1.36 -9.72 -23.02
CA ALA A 107 -1.78 -8.46 -23.64
C ALA A 107 -3.01 -8.62 -24.57
N ARG A 108 -3.35 -9.85 -24.95
CA ARG A 108 -4.54 -10.17 -25.75
C ARG A 108 -5.78 -10.49 -24.91
N ASP A 109 -5.63 -10.64 -23.60
CA ASP A 109 -6.74 -10.95 -22.72
C ASP A 109 -7.63 -9.72 -22.47
N ALA A 110 -8.89 -9.99 -22.10
CA ALA A 110 -9.80 -8.93 -21.66
C ALA A 110 -9.30 -8.32 -20.33
N ASP A 111 -8.96 -9.20 -19.39
CA ASP A 111 -8.45 -8.91 -18.06
C ASP A 111 -7.54 -10.05 -17.55
N VAL A 112 -6.90 -9.82 -16.40
CA VAL A 112 -5.95 -10.76 -15.76
C VAL A 112 -6.44 -11.23 -14.38
N SER A 113 -7.75 -11.15 -14.12
CA SER A 113 -8.33 -11.38 -12.79
C SER A 113 -8.19 -12.83 -12.31
N SER A 114 -8.23 -13.78 -13.24
CA SER A 114 -8.00 -15.20 -12.95
C SER A 114 -6.58 -15.45 -12.42
N PHE A 115 -5.56 -14.82 -13.02
CA PHE A 115 -4.18 -14.91 -12.55
C PHE A 115 -4.00 -14.24 -11.18
N MET A 116 -4.62 -13.08 -10.96
CA MET A 116 -4.62 -12.44 -9.65
C MET A 116 -5.23 -13.36 -8.58
N LEU A 117 -6.36 -14.00 -8.87
CA LEU A 117 -7.02 -14.93 -7.94
C LEU A 117 -6.12 -16.15 -7.65
N GLN A 118 -5.45 -16.70 -8.66
CA GLN A 118 -4.49 -17.79 -8.49
C GLN A 118 -3.32 -17.40 -7.59
N ASN A 119 -2.74 -16.21 -7.76
CA ASN A 119 -1.67 -15.70 -6.88
C ASN A 119 -2.13 -15.60 -5.42
N VAL A 120 -3.33 -15.03 -5.19
CA VAL A 120 -3.90 -14.92 -3.83
C VAL A 120 -4.13 -16.29 -3.21
N MET A 121 -4.68 -17.25 -3.97
CA MET A 121 -4.89 -18.61 -3.49
C MET A 121 -3.57 -19.33 -3.23
N GLY A 122 -2.57 -19.18 -4.12
CA GLY A 122 -1.25 -19.79 -3.98
C GLY A 122 -0.53 -19.34 -2.72
N VAL A 123 -0.51 -18.02 -2.43
CA VAL A 123 0.04 -17.50 -1.17
C VAL A 123 -0.74 -18.00 0.03
N SER A 124 -2.08 -18.03 -0.05
CA SER A 124 -2.91 -18.55 1.05
C SER A 124 -2.64 -20.02 1.35
N MET A 125 -2.27 -20.81 0.34
CA MET A 125 -1.94 -22.23 0.46
C MET A 125 -0.50 -22.49 0.93
N LEU A 126 0.48 -21.76 0.40
CA LEU A 126 1.91 -21.93 0.72
C LEU A 126 2.27 -21.35 2.09
N ALA A 127 1.69 -20.20 2.44
CA ALA A 127 2.14 -19.42 3.57
C ALA A 127 1.58 -19.88 4.91
N GLY A 128 0.75 -20.94 4.95
CA GLY A 128 0.11 -21.45 6.17
C GLY A 128 -0.16 -20.32 7.16
N SER A 129 -1.12 -19.44 6.83
CA SER A 129 -1.33 -18.06 7.32
C SER A 129 -1.52 -17.86 8.85
N ALA A 130 -1.03 -18.79 9.67
CA ALA A 130 -1.02 -18.76 11.12
C ALA A 130 -0.13 -17.61 11.62
N GLY A 131 -0.76 -16.46 11.81
CA GLY A 131 -0.22 -15.38 12.65
C GLY A 131 0.10 -14.08 11.95
N VAL A 132 0.22 -14.04 10.61
CA VAL A 132 0.47 -12.78 9.87
C VAL A 132 -0.84 -12.02 9.67
N PRO A 133 -0.95 -10.75 10.10
CA PRO A 133 -2.14 -9.93 9.93
C PRO A 133 -2.55 -9.79 8.48
N ARG A 134 -3.86 -9.77 8.23
CA ARG A 134 -4.42 -9.65 6.88
C ARG A 134 -3.90 -8.43 6.12
N SER A 135 -3.76 -7.30 6.79
CA SER A 135 -3.20 -6.06 6.24
C SER A 135 -1.79 -6.27 5.64
N MET A 136 -0.94 -7.04 6.33
CA MET A 136 0.43 -7.31 5.88
C MET A 136 0.43 -8.23 4.67
N GLN A 137 -0.40 -9.28 4.68
CA GLN A 137 -0.59 -10.13 3.50
C GLN A 137 -1.03 -9.29 2.29
N MET A 138 -1.96 -8.34 2.48
CA MET A 138 -2.45 -7.47 1.42
C MET A 138 -1.38 -6.51 0.91
N LEU A 139 -0.56 -5.91 1.79
CA LEU A 139 0.58 -5.07 1.41
C LEU A 139 1.59 -5.85 0.55
N MET A 140 1.84 -7.12 0.87
CA MET A 140 2.77 -7.96 0.11
C MET A 140 2.20 -8.44 -1.22
N LEU A 141 0.89 -8.72 -1.28
CA LEU A 141 0.23 -9.18 -2.51
C LEU A 141 -0.05 -8.03 -3.49
N PHE A 142 -0.14 -6.79 -3.02
CA PHE A 142 -0.51 -5.64 -3.85
C PHE A 142 0.44 -5.45 -5.04
N PRO A 143 1.79 -5.48 -4.88
CA PRO A 143 2.70 -5.35 -6.00
C PRO A 143 2.50 -6.38 -7.11
N TYR A 144 2.25 -7.65 -6.76
CA TYR A 144 2.05 -8.73 -7.73
C TYR A 144 0.67 -8.67 -8.39
N THR A 145 -0.37 -8.35 -7.62
CA THR A 145 -1.76 -8.41 -8.10
C THR A 145 -2.17 -7.13 -8.82
N SER A 146 -2.17 -6.00 -8.11
CA SER A 146 -2.55 -4.72 -8.69
C SER A 146 -1.49 -4.20 -9.66
N GLY A 147 -0.22 -4.51 -9.41
CA GLY A 147 0.85 -4.26 -10.38
C GLY A 147 0.66 -5.00 -11.70
N LEU A 148 0.32 -6.29 -11.67
CA LEU A 148 0.02 -7.04 -12.90
C LEU A 148 -1.16 -6.43 -13.67
N ARG A 149 -2.24 -6.03 -12.98
CA ARG A 149 -3.38 -5.34 -13.62
C ARG A 149 -2.95 -4.02 -14.27
N TYR A 150 -2.12 -3.25 -13.59
CA TYR A 150 -1.57 -2.00 -14.08
C TYR A 150 -0.69 -2.20 -15.32
N VAL A 151 0.28 -3.12 -15.26
CA VAL A 151 1.16 -3.44 -16.40
C VAL A 151 0.36 -4.02 -17.57
N HIS A 152 -0.63 -4.88 -17.30
CA HIS A 152 -1.53 -5.38 -18.34
C HIS A 152 -2.26 -4.24 -19.08
N ALA A 153 -2.69 -3.19 -18.37
CA ALA A 153 -3.28 -2.01 -19.01
C ALA A 153 -2.28 -1.26 -19.91
N LEU A 154 -1.01 -1.13 -19.47
CA LEU A 154 0.06 -0.53 -20.29
C LEU A 154 0.35 -1.38 -21.54
N LEU A 155 0.46 -2.71 -21.38
CA LEU A 155 0.67 -3.65 -22.48
C LEU A 155 -0.45 -3.56 -23.52
N LYS A 156 -1.71 -3.46 -23.08
CA LYS A 156 -2.86 -3.25 -23.98
C LYS A 156 -2.84 -1.90 -24.68
N LYS A 157 -2.29 -0.87 -24.04
CA LYS A 157 -2.23 0.48 -24.59
C LYS A 157 -1.17 0.63 -25.68
N GLY A 158 0.02 0.07 -25.47
CA GLY A 158 1.15 0.23 -26.39
C GLY A 158 2.31 -0.72 -26.18
N GLY A 159 2.06 -1.88 -25.55
CA GLY A 159 3.08 -2.89 -25.27
C GLY A 159 4.15 -2.40 -24.30
N PHE A 160 5.33 -3.01 -24.39
CA PHE A 160 6.47 -2.67 -23.52
C PHE A 160 6.95 -1.23 -23.65
N SER A 161 6.68 -0.54 -24.77
CA SER A 161 7.00 0.89 -24.87
C SER A 161 6.26 1.75 -23.84
N GLU A 162 5.04 1.38 -23.43
CA GLU A 162 4.32 2.07 -22.36
C GLU A 162 4.82 1.65 -20.97
N VAL A 163 5.26 0.40 -20.80
CA VAL A 163 5.90 -0.08 -19.58
C VAL A 163 7.20 0.68 -19.33
N ASP A 164 8.06 0.84 -20.36
CA ASP A 164 9.30 1.61 -20.26
C ASP A 164 9.04 3.09 -19.93
N LYS A 165 7.95 3.67 -20.46
CA LYS A 165 7.54 5.02 -20.09
C LYS A 165 7.14 5.10 -18.62
N ALA A 166 6.49 4.07 -18.07
CA ALA A 166 6.15 4.00 -16.66
C ALA A 166 7.37 3.84 -15.75
N PHE A 167 8.42 3.14 -16.19
CA PHE A 167 9.69 3.12 -15.45
C PHE A 167 10.40 4.48 -15.47
N ARG A 168 10.40 5.17 -16.62
CA ARG A 168 10.97 6.54 -16.71
C ARG A 168 10.16 7.57 -15.94
N ARG A 169 8.84 7.41 -15.90
CA ARG A 169 7.90 8.22 -15.10
C ARG A 169 7.25 7.35 -14.04
N ALA A 170 8.02 7.04 -13.00
CA ALA A 170 7.58 6.20 -11.90
C ALA A 170 6.15 6.52 -11.44
N PRO A 171 5.32 5.50 -11.14
CA PRO A 171 4.00 5.72 -10.54
C PRO A 171 4.13 6.60 -9.29
N ARG A 172 3.25 7.60 -9.19
CA ARG A 172 3.32 8.63 -8.16
C ARG A 172 2.61 8.25 -6.87
N SER A 173 1.65 7.34 -6.97
CA SER A 173 0.79 6.85 -5.89
C SER A 173 0.22 5.48 -6.23
N CYS A 174 -0.23 4.73 -5.23
CA CYS A 174 -0.97 3.49 -5.43
C CYS A 174 -2.28 3.73 -6.18
N GLU A 175 -2.83 4.95 -6.17
CA GLU A 175 -3.98 5.32 -6.97
C GLU A 175 -3.72 5.16 -8.48
N GLU A 176 -2.54 5.53 -8.99
CA GLU A 176 -2.20 5.28 -10.41
C GLU A 176 -2.11 3.79 -10.74
N ILE A 177 -1.78 2.94 -9.76
CA ILE A 177 -1.76 1.48 -9.91
C ILE A 177 -3.17 0.90 -9.86
N LEU A 178 -4.02 1.43 -8.99
CA LEU A 178 -5.42 1.00 -8.84
C LEU A 178 -6.26 1.41 -10.06
N HIS A 179 -6.00 2.60 -10.60
CA HIS A 179 -6.71 3.26 -11.70
C HIS A 179 -5.72 3.63 -12.83
N PRO A 180 -5.30 2.66 -13.67
CA PRO A 180 -4.24 2.87 -14.66
C PRO A 180 -4.51 3.99 -15.67
N GLU A 181 -5.77 4.38 -15.88
CA GLU A 181 -6.14 5.54 -16.69
C GLU A 181 -5.55 6.85 -16.18
N LYS A 182 -5.37 6.99 -14.85
CA LYS A 182 -4.78 8.19 -14.23
C LYS A 182 -3.31 8.37 -14.60
N PHE A 183 -2.60 7.27 -14.91
CA PHE A 183 -1.21 7.34 -15.37
C PHE A 183 -1.06 8.14 -16.68
N PHE A 184 -2.08 8.16 -17.52
CA PHE A 184 -2.06 8.85 -18.82
C PHE A 184 -2.47 10.32 -18.74
N LEU A 185 -2.79 10.84 -17.55
CA LEU A 185 -3.09 12.25 -17.35
C LEU A 185 -1.82 13.10 -17.49
N SER A 186 -1.95 14.28 -18.09
CA SER A 186 -0.83 15.21 -18.29
C SER A 186 -0.32 15.86 -17.00
N LYS A 187 -1.15 15.86 -15.95
CA LYS A 187 -0.85 16.41 -14.63
C LYS A 187 -1.24 15.42 -13.54
N GLN A 188 -0.61 15.59 -12.39
CA GLN A 188 -1.02 14.91 -11.17
C GLN A 188 -2.40 15.42 -10.74
N ASP A 189 -3.26 14.53 -10.31
CA ASP A 189 -4.62 14.80 -9.86
C ASP A 189 -4.79 14.79 -8.33
N PHE A 190 -3.76 14.36 -7.59
CA PHE A 190 -3.71 14.47 -6.13
C PHE A 190 -2.78 15.60 -5.64
N GLN A 191 -3.00 16.03 -4.39
CA GLN A 191 -2.24 17.09 -3.71
C GLN A 191 -1.41 16.50 -2.56
N ALA A 192 -0.16 16.92 -2.44
CA ALA A 192 0.68 16.49 -1.33
C ALA A 192 0.38 17.30 -0.05
N VAL A 193 -0.01 16.64 1.02
CA VAL A 193 -0.10 17.25 2.35
C VAL A 193 1.30 17.26 2.97
N THR A 194 1.89 18.44 3.09
CA THR A 194 3.32 18.56 3.46
C THR A 194 3.56 18.33 4.95
N LYS A 195 4.78 17.90 5.29
CA LYS A 195 5.23 17.78 6.68
C LYS A 195 5.20 19.13 7.41
N GLU A 196 5.46 20.23 6.71
CA GLU A 196 5.37 21.60 7.24
C GLU A 196 3.92 21.97 7.58
N GLU A 197 2.98 21.66 6.69
CA GLU A 197 1.55 21.88 6.92
C GLU A 197 1.09 21.15 8.19
N LEU A 198 1.41 19.86 8.34
CA LEU A 198 1.04 19.10 9.55
C LEU A 198 1.72 19.65 10.82
N THR A 199 2.97 20.10 10.70
CA THR A 199 3.71 20.67 11.84
C THR A 199 3.07 21.97 12.32
N SER A 200 2.53 22.78 11.42
CA SER A 200 1.81 24.02 11.77
C SER A 200 0.51 23.79 12.57
N MET A 201 -0.02 22.56 12.57
CA MET A 201 -1.25 22.19 13.27
C MET A 201 -1.04 21.78 14.74
N VAL A 202 0.21 21.72 15.20
CA VAL A 202 0.58 21.25 16.54
C VAL A 202 1.00 22.41 17.43
N ALA A 203 0.66 22.33 18.71
CA ALA A 203 1.12 23.29 19.70
C ALA A 203 2.64 23.25 19.89
N LYS A 204 3.21 24.32 20.46
CA LYS A 204 4.63 24.35 20.86
C LYS A 204 4.96 23.20 21.81
N GLY A 205 6.20 22.72 21.77
CA GLY A 205 6.70 21.63 22.61
C GLY A 205 6.60 20.23 21.98
N TYR A 206 5.98 20.11 20.80
CA TYR A 206 5.97 18.87 20.03
C TYR A 206 7.03 18.89 18.92
N THR A 207 7.78 17.80 18.79
CA THR A 207 8.75 17.58 17.72
C THR A 207 8.26 16.44 16.83
N ARG A 208 8.33 16.62 15.51
CA ARG A 208 7.96 15.58 14.54
C ARG A 208 9.02 14.49 14.51
N SER A 209 8.65 13.25 14.82
CA SER A 209 9.53 12.08 14.73
C SER A 209 9.31 11.25 13.47
N TYR A 210 8.13 11.35 12.84
CA TYR A 210 7.80 10.60 11.62
C TYR A 210 6.88 11.40 10.70
N TYR A 211 6.99 11.17 9.39
CA TYR A 211 6.09 11.69 8.36
C TYR A 211 5.92 10.66 7.24
N ASP A 212 4.72 10.57 6.69
CA ASP A 212 4.41 9.66 5.58
C ASP A 212 3.15 10.10 4.81
N SER A 213 2.89 9.45 3.68
CA SER A 213 1.61 9.43 2.96
C SER A 213 1.24 7.98 2.70
N LEU A 214 0.00 7.63 3.05
CA LEU A 214 -0.50 6.27 3.02
C LEU A 214 -1.06 5.89 1.65
N GLY A 215 -1.71 6.84 0.96
CA GLY A 215 -2.35 6.59 -0.33
C GLY A 215 -3.60 5.72 -0.28
N GLU A 216 -4.36 5.72 -1.37
CA GLU A 216 -5.67 5.03 -1.50
C GLU A 216 -5.63 3.58 -0.98
N PHE A 217 -4.62 2.80 -1.39
CA PHE A 217 -4.58 1.39 -1.06
C PHE A 217 -4.43 1.16 0.45
N VAL A 218 -3.45 1.80 1.10
CA VAL A 218 -3.21 1.60 2.53
C VAL A 218 -4.35 2.17 3.37
N ILE A 219 -5.00 3.22 2.90
CA ILE A 219 -6.22 3.76 3.52
C ILE A 219 -7.33 2.71 3.55
N SER A 220 -7.53 1.98 2.45
CA SER A 220 -8.49 0.86 2.44
C SER A 220 -8.14 -0.20 3.48
N LEU A 221 -6.85 -0.46 3.72
CA LEU A 221 -6.41 -1.40 4.76
C LEU A 221 -6.60 -0.85 6.18
N VAL A 222 -6.44 0.47 6.38
CA VAL A 222 -6.75 1.13 7.65
C VAL A 222 -8.24 0.94 7.96
N LEU A 223 -9.13 1.20 6.99
CA LEU A 223 -10.57 0.98 7.16
C LEU A 223 -10.87 -0.50 7.47
N ASN A 224 -10.26 -1.44 6.73
CA ASN A 224 -10.45 -2.86 6.97
C ASN A 224 -9.97 -3.31 8.36
N GLY A 225 -8.81 -2.82 8.81
CA GLY A 225 -8.28 -3.07 10.15
C GLY A 225 -9.12 -2.49 11.29
N ASN A 226 -10.07 -1.60 10.97
CA ASN A 226 -11.08 -1.10 11.90
C ASN A 226 -12.45 -1.80 11.74
N GLY A 227 -12.50 -2.94 11.05
CA GLY A 227 -13.71 -3.77 10.96
C GLY A 227 -14.70 -3.33 9.89
N ILE A 228 -14.21 -2.64 8.85
CA ILE A 228 -14.97 -2.39 7.61
C ILE A 228 -14.69 -3.53 6.64
N ASP A 229 -15.73 -4.05 5.98
CA ASP A 229 -15.54 -5.05 4.93
C ASP A 229 -14.58 -4.53 3.83
N GLN A 230 -13.75 -5.41 3.28
CA GLN A 230 -12.70 -4.97 2.34
C GLN A 230 -13.28 -4.30 1.08
N SER A 231 -14.42 -4.77 0.57
CA SER A 231 -15.05 -4.16 -0.62
C SER A 231 -15.55 -2.76 -0.31
N LEU A 232 -16.20 -2.59 0.84
CA LEU A 232 -16.65 -1.27 1.32
C LEU A 232 -15.47 -0.35 1.66
N ALA A 233 -14.40 -0.90 2.22
CA ALA A 233 -13.18 -0.15 2.55
C ALA A 233 -12.47 0.36 1.29
N SER A 234 -12.34 -0.48 0.26
CA SER A 234 -11.79 -0.07 -1.04
C SER A 234 -12.67 0.99 -1.71
N LYS A 235 -14.01 0.82 -1.67
CA LYS A 235 -14.92 1.84 -2.21
C LYS A 235 -14.79 3.18 -1.47
N ALA A 236 -14.76 3.16 -0.14
CA ALA A 236 -14.66 4.35 0.68
C ALA A 236 -13.26 5.02 0.63
N ALA A 237 -12.24 4.32 0.12
CA ALA A 237 -10.92 4.88 -0.12
C ALA A 237 -10.76 5.45 -1.53
N ALA A 238 -11.65 5.11 -2.47
CA ALA A 238 -11.62 5.63 -3.83
C ALA A 238 -11.91 7.14 -3.86
N GLY A 239 -11.37 7.84 -4.87
CA GLY A 239 -11.42 9.29 -4.95
C GLY A 239 -10.47 9.98 -3.96
N TRP A 240 -9.40 9.29 -3.57
CA TRP A 240 -8.33 9.83 -2.75
C TRP A 240 -7.63 10.97 -3.51
N GLY A 241 -7.64 12.17 -2.93
CA GLY A 241 -7.03 13.37 -3.52
C GLY A 241 -5.69 13.74 -2.88
N GLY A 242 -5.13 12.89 -2.02
CA GLY A 242 -3.89 13.16 -1.27
C GLY A 242 -4.00 12.88 0.22
N ASP A 243 -2.88 12.60 0.89
CA ASP A 243 -2.84 12.56 2.35
C ASP A 243 -1.46 12.87 2.92
N GLY A 244 -1.44 13.09 4.23
CA GLY A 244 -0.21 13.23 5.00
C GLY A 244 -0.47 12.85 6.45
N ILE A 245 0.39 11.98 6.98
CA ILE A 245 0.39 11.55 8.37
C ILE A 245 1.72 11.91 9.04
N ALA A 246 1.68 12.34 10.28
CA ALA A 246 2.87 12.60 11.07
C ALA A 246 2.69 12.16 12.53
N LEU A 247 3.78 11.64 13.11
CA LEU A 247 3.91 11.40 14.53
C LEU A 247 4.71 12.54 15.15
N PHE A 248 4.17 13.08 16.24
CA PHE A 248 4.81 14.10 17.05
C PHE A 248 4.97 13.59 18.48
N GLU A 249 6.08 13.94 19.09
CA GLU A 249 6.38 13.60 20.48
C GLU A 249 6.65 14.87 21.27
N ASN A 250 6.12 14.94 22.49
CA ASN A 250 6.40 16.02 23.43
C ASN A 250 7.39 15.51 24.48
N GLU A 251 8.57 16.10 24.56
CA GLU A 251 9.63 15.62 25.44
C GLU A 251 9.33 15.85 26.93
N GLU A 252 8.60 16.91 27.27
CA GLU A 252 8.26 17.27 28.65
C GLU A 252 7.13 16.38 29.20
N THR A 253 6.06 16.23 28.42
CA THR A 253 4.86 15.49 28.86
C THR A 253 4.89 14.02 28.47
N LYS A 254 5.89 13.60 27.68
CA LYS A 254 6.00 12.26 27.04
C LYS A 254 4.78 11.88 26.18
N GLN A 255 3.93 12.84 25.84
CA GLN A 255 2.76 12.61 25.00
C GLN A 255 3.15 12.33 23.56
N LYS A 256 2.38 11.45 22.92
CA LYS A 256 2.47 11.21 21.48
C LYS A 256 1.22 11.70 20.79
N LEU A 257 1.38 12.40 19.68
CA LEU A 257 0.29 12.94 18.87
C LEU A 257 0.46 12.46 17.43
N ILE A 258 -0.54 11.75 16.92
CA ILE A 258 -0.66 11.44 15.50
C ILE A 258 -1.60 12.46 14.88
N ILE A 259 -1.17 13.11 13.80
CA ILE A 259 -2.04 13.90 12.93
C ILE A 259 -2.07 13.24 11.57
N TRP A 260 -3.26 12.97 11.05
CA TRP A 260 -3.47 12.45 9.71
C TRP A 260 -4.52 13.29 9.00
N LYS A 261 -4.13 13.95 7.91
CA LYS A 261 -5.01 14.74 7.06
C LYS A 261 -5.15 14.05 5.70
N THR A 262 -6.39 13.85 5.25
CA THR A 262 -6.71 13.30 3.93
C THR A 262 -7.53 14.31 3.12
N LEU A 263 -7.31 14.29 1.82
CA LEU A 263 -7.98 15.10 0.79
C LEU A 263 -8.75 14.16 -0.14
N TRP A 264 -9.86 14.64 -0.68
CA TRP A 264 -10.78 13.85 -1.49
C TRP A 264 -11.23 14.61 -2.74
N ASP A 265 -11.44 13.88 -3.83
CA ASP A 265 -11.82 14.45 -5.13
C ASP A 265 -13.18 15.16 -5.06
N SER A 266 -14.12 14.62 -4.27
CA SER A 266 -15.43 15.22 -4.06
C SER A 266 -15.90 15.15 -2.61
N SER A 267 -16.93 15.95 -2.30
CA SER A 267 -17.60 15.87 -1.00
C SER A 267 -18.26 14.51 -0.77
N LYS A 268 -18.59 13.77 -1.83
CA LYS A 268 -19.16 12.43 -1.73
C LYS A 268 -18.08 11.44 -1.26
N ASP A 269 -16.92 11.45 -1.90
CA ASP A 269 -15.81 10.55 -1.55
C ASP A 269 -15.36 10.81 -0.10
N ARG A 270 -15.27 12.10 0.27
CA ARG A 270 -15.03 12.51 1.66
C ARG A 270 -16.05 11.93 2.65
N GLN A 271 -17.34 11.95 2.31
CA GLN A 271 -18.41 11.41 3.16
C GLN A 271 -18.32 9.88 3.28
N GLU A 272 -18.02 9.19 2.18
CA GLU A 272 -17.84 7.73 2.17
C GLU A 272 -16.66 7.33 3.09
N PHE A 273 -15.50 7.99 2.96
CA PHE A 273 -14.35 7.77 3.84
C PHE A 273 -14.65 8.11 5.30
N PHE A 274 -15.14 9.32 5.58
CA PHE A 274 -15.41 9.77 6.94
C PHE A 274 -16.40 8.85 7.65
N GLY A 275 -17.48 8.46 6.96
CA GLY A 275 -18.49 7.54 7.49
C GLY A 275 -17.91 6.16 7.82
N ALA A 276 -17.09 5.61 6.91
CA ALA A 276 -16.43 4.32 7.12
C ALA A 276 -15.44 4.37 8.30
N LEU A 277 -14.57 5.39 8.35
CA LEU A 277 -13.59 5.53 9.43
C LEU A 277 -14.28 5.77 10.78
N LYS A 278 -15.28 6.65 10.83
CA LYS A 278 -16.08 6.90 12.03
C LYS A 278 -16.73 5.63 12.55
N SER A 279 -17.38 4.86 11.68
CA SER A 279 -17.98 3.56 12.05
C SER A 279 -16.94 2.58 12.57
N GLY A 280 -15.79 2.48 11.92
CA GLY A 280 -14.70 1.61 12.33
C GLY A 280 -14.11 1.99 13.69
N LEU A 281 -13.88 3.28 13.94
CA LEU A 281 -13.38 3.78 15.22
C LEU A 281 -14.36 3.49 16.37
N LEU A 282 -15.66 3.65 16.15
CA LEU A 282 -16.68 3.31 17.15
C LEU A 282 -16.69 1.81 17.48
N LYS A 283 -16.52 0.94 16.47
CA LYS A 283 -16.38 -0.51 16.70
C LYS A 283 -15.09 -0.86 17.44
N ARG A 284 -13.99 -0.18 17.13
CA ARG A 284 -12.67 -0.43 17.73
C ARG A 284 -12.58 0.03 19.18
N TYR A 285 -13.28 1.11 19.54
CA TYR A 285 -13.23 1.72 20.87
C TYR A 285 -14.62 1.77 21.55
N PRO A 286 -15.27 0.61 21.79
CA PRO A 286 -16.66 0.56 22.26
C PRO A 286 -16.85 1.05 23.71
N LYS A 287 -15.74 1.21 24.47
CA LYS A 287 -15.74 1.64 25.87
C LYS A 287 -15.35 3.10 26.08
N TYR A 288 -15.06 3.84 25.00
CA TYR A 288 -14.64 5.24 25.10
C TYR A 288 -15.87 6.12 25.25
N GLU A 289 -15.72 7.26 25.91
CA GLU A 289 -16.74 8.30 25.90
C GLU A 289 -16.88 8.86 24.48
N VAL A 290 -18.10 9.07 24.02
CA VAL A 290 -18.39 9.43 22.62
C VAL A 290 -19.09 10.78 22.57
N GLN A 291 -18.54 11.70 21.77
CA GLN A 291 -19.24 12.89 21.29
C GLN A 291 -19.22 12.87 19.76
N SER A 292 -20.37 12.98 19.11
CA SER A 292 -20.47 12.79 17.66
C SER A 292 -21.49 13.74 17.05
N SER A 293 -21.15 14.30 15.89
CA SER A 293 -22.05 15.07 15.01
C SER A 293 -21.97 14.53 13.58
N THR A 294 -22.63 15.17 12.62
CA THR A 294 -22.54 14.79 11.20
C THR A 294 -21.10 14.76 10.69
N ASP A 295 -20.32 15.80 11.00
CA ASP A 295 -18.96 16.01 10.47
C ASP A 295 -17.87 15.90 11.54
N SER A 296 -18.19 15.39 12.73
CA SER A 296 -17.20 15.17 13.79
C SER A 296 -17.44 13.92 14.64
N LEU A 297 -16.35 13.38 15.18
CA LEU A 297 -16.33 12.35 16.21
C LEU A 297 -15.19 12.68 17.19
N SER A 298 -15.48 12.64 18.49
CA SER A 298 -14.50 12.66 19.56
C SER A 298 -14.69 11.41 20.42
N LEU A 299 -13.60 10.67 20.64
CA LEU A 299 -13.55 9.52 21.54
C LEU A 299 -12.52 9.79 22.64
N SER A 300 -12.90 9.64 23.91
CA SER A 300 -11.99 9.87 25.04
C SER A 300 -11.93 8.71 26.03
N SER A 301 -10.75 8.56 26.62
CA SER A 301 -10.43 7.72 27.77
C SER A 301 -9.38 8.43 28.64
N THR A 302 -9.01 7.85 29.78
CA THR A 302 -7.97 8.41 30.65
C THR A 302 -6.61 8.55 29.96
N VAL A 303 -6.26 7.60 29.08
CA VAL A 303 -4.95 7.51 28.43
C VAL A 303 -4.95 7.99 26.98
N ARG A 304 -6.11 8.28 26.39
CA ARG A 304 -6.21 8.55 24.94
C ARG A 304 -7.39 9.42 24.55
N THR A 305 -7.16 10.31 23.59
CA THR A 305 -8.20 11.10 22.91
C THR A 305 -8.05 10.95 21.39
N ILE A 306 -9.17 10.74 20.70
CA ILE A 306 -9.24 10.62 19.23
C ILE A 306 -10.23 11.67 18.73
N GLU A 307 -9.80 12.60 17.90
CA GLU A 307 -10.66 13.56 17.22
C GLU A 307 -10.65 13.31 15.73
N LEU A 308 -11.83 13.15 15.13
CA LEU A 308 -12.04 13.06 13.69
C LEU A 308 -12.95 14.21 13.29
N LYS A 309 -12.54 15.02 12.32
CA LYS A 309 -13.29 16.18 11.82
C LYS A 309 -13.28 16.19 10.29
N ALA A 310 -14.39 16.51 9.68
CA ALA A 310 -14.51 16.71 8.25
C ALA A 310 -14.89 18.16 7.94
N VAL A 311 -14.18 18.78 6.99
CA VAL A 311 -14.46 20.14 6.50
C VAL A 311 -14.16 20.18 5.01
N ASN A 312 -15.09 20.71 4.20
CA ASN A 312 -14.99 20.69 2.74
C ASN A 312 -14.76 19.25 2.20
N ASN A 313 -13.69 19.06 1.42
CA ASN A 313 -13.23 17.77 0.92
C ASN A 313 -12.06 17.20 1.75
N GLU A 314 -11.88 17.66 2.99
CA GLU A 314 -10.80 17.21 3.86
C GLU A 314 -11.33 16.44 5.08
N VAL A 315 -10.54 15.48 5.55
CA VAL A 315 -10.74 14.84 6.86
C VAL A 315 -9.46 14.93 7.67
N LEU A 316 -9.59 15.31 8.93
CA LEU A 316 -8.50 15.41 9.90
C LEU A 316 -8.74 14.46 11.07
N LEU A 317 -7.82 13.52 11.25
CA LEU A 317 -7.74 12.64 12.41
C LEU A 317 -6.59 13.09 13.32
N LYS A 318 -6.86 13.30 14.60
CA LYS A 318 -5.87 13.51 15.66
C LYS A 318 -6.00 12.42 16.71
N ILE A 319 -4.90 11.74 17.02
CA ILE A 319 -4.84 10.74 18.11
C ILE A 319 -3.80 11.22 19.11
N LEU A 320 -4.26 11.67 20.28
CA LEU A 320 -3.41 11.99 21.41
C LEU A 320 -3.33 10.79 22.34
N ILE A 321 -2.11 10.34 22.59
CA ILE A 321 -1.79 9.28 23.55
C ILE A 321 -1.11 9.95 24.72
N LYS A 322 -1.78 9.90 25.88
CA LYS A 322 -1.26 10.35 27.16
C LYS A 322 -0.52 9.16 27.76
N GLU A 323 0.68 9.39 28.27
CA GLU A 323 1.40 8.32 28.96
C GLU A 323 0.57 7.82 30.16
N SER A 324 0.57 6.51 30.36
CA SER A 324 -0.09 5.83 31.48
C SER A 324 0.79 5.82 32.72
#